data_AF-A0A7W1TRY0-F1
#
_entry.id   AF-A0A7W1TRY0-F1
#
_cell.length_a   1.000
_cell.length_b   1.000
_cell.length_c   1.000
_cell.angle_alpha   90.00
_cell.angle_beta   90.00
_cell.angle_gamma   90.00
#
_symmetry.space_group_name_H-M   'P 1'
#
loop_
_entity.id
_entity.type
_entity.pdbx_description
1 polymer ?
#
loop_
_entity_poly.entity_id
_entity_poly.type
_entity_poly.pdbx_seq_one_letter_code
_entity_poly.pdbx_strand_id
1 'polypeptide(L)' 'MSLRSPVFKERPLPKSKTEAIDLMMEQPNLIRRPILVRGSKVVFGFDKEKYR' A
#
# COMPACT_ATOMS: atom_id res chain seq x y z
N MET A 1 1.94 -1.35 -0.98
CA MET A 1 2.39 -1.52 0.41
C MET A 1 3.61 -0.63 0.68
N SER A 2 3.69 0.01 1.85
CA SER A 2 4.84 0.81 2.27
C SER A 2 5.87 -0.07 2.98
N LEU A 3 7.00 -0.35 2.33
CA LEU A 3 8.09 -1.18 2.89
C LEU A 3 8.89 -0.48 3.99
N ARG A 4 8.67 0.82 4.18
CA ARG A 4 9.37 1.65 5.19
C ARG A 4 8.59 1.75 6.51
N SER A 5 7.50 0.99 6.64
CA SER A 5 6.71 1.01 7.86
C SER A 5 7.50 0.47 9.05
N PRO A 6 7.36 1.06 10.25
CA PRO A 6 7.98 0.53 11.47
C PRO A 6 7.57 -0.91 11.78
N VAL A 7 6.43 -1.37 11.27
CA VAL A 7 5.95 -2.76 11.38
C VAL A 7 7.03 -3.78 10.97
N PHE A 8 7.87 -3.46 9.98
CA PHE A 8 8.91 -4.38 9.51
C PHE A 8 10.17 -4.42 10.37
N LYS A 9 10.23 -3.63 11.44
CA LYS A 9 11.27 -3.75 12.46
C LYS A 9 11.02 -4.93 13.40
N GLU A 10 9.74 -5.27 13.59
CA GLU A 10 9.29 -6.29 14.53
C GLU A 10 8.81 -7.56 13.81
N ARG A 11 8.36 -7.44 12.55
CA ARG A 11 7.84 -8.54 11.73
C ARG A 11 8.61 -8.66 10.41
N PRO A 12 8.92 -9.87 9.90
CA PRO A 12 9.50 -10.03 8.58
C PRO A 12 8.55 -9.60 7.46
N LEU A 13 9.10 -9.32 6.28
CA LEU A 13 8.31 -9.01 5.09
C LEU A 13 7.44 -10.22 4.68
N PRO A 14 6.22 -9.98 4.17
CA PRO A 14 5.35 -11.05 3.69
C PRO A 14 6.00 -11.77 2.51
N LYS A 15 5.88 -13.09 2.47
CA LYS A 15 6.49 -13.95 1.45
C LYS A 15 5.61 -14.17 0.23
N SER A 16 4.31 -13.90 0.35
CA SER A 16 3.33 -14.09 -0.71
C SER A 16 2.45 -12.85 -0.92
N LYS A 17 1.82 -12.77 -2.10
CA LYS A 17 0.87 -11.71 -2.43
C LYS A 17 -0.34 -11.72 -1.49
N THR A 18 -0.87 -12.91 -1.18
CA THR A 18 -2.02 -13.07 -0.29
C THR A 18 -1.68 -12.57 1.11
N GLU A 19 -0.54 -13.01 1.67
CA GLU A 19 -0.08 -12.55 2.99
C GLU A 19 0.14 -11.04 3.03
N ALA A 20 0.64 -10.45 1.94
CA ALA A 20 0.77 -9.00 1.84
C ALA A 20 -0.59 -8.29 1.82
N ILE A 21 -1.61 -8.87 1.18
CA ILE A 21 -2.98 -8.34 1.16
C ILE A 21 -3.60 -8.44 2.55
N ASP A 22 -3.53 -9.60 3.19
CA ASP A 22 -4.06 -9.83 4.54
C ASP A 22 -3.43 -8.86 5.53
N LEU A 23 -2.10 -8.71 5.47
CA LEU A 23 -1.38 -7.74 6.29
C LEU A 23 -1.80 -6.28 6.02
N MET A 24 -2.07 -5.91 4.76
CA MET A 24 -2.61 -4.58 4.44
C MET A 24 -4.04 -4.38 4.94
N MET A 25 -4.84 -5.46 5.06
CA MET A 25 -6.18 -5.41 5.65
C MET A 25 -6.14 -5.28 7.17
N GLU A 26 -5.25 -6.04 7.83
CA GLU A 26 -5.00 -5.96 9.28
C GLU A 26 -4.42 -4.60 9.69
N GLN A 27 -3.53 -4.04 8.86
CA GLN A 27 -2.85 -2.78 9.09
C GLN A 27 -3.02 -1.83 7.89
N PRO A 28 -4.16 -1.11 7.81
CA PRO A 28 -4.48 -0.24 6.67
C PRO A 28 -3.51 0.92 6.43
N ASN A 29 -2.73 1.30 7.45
CA ASN A 29 -1.66 2.30 7.34
C ASN A 29 -0.49 1.82 6.46
N LEU A 30 -0.36 0.51 6.19
CA LEU A 30 0.61 -0.03 5.24
C LEU A 30 0.23 0.22 3.78
N ILE A 31 -1.03 0.56 3.51
CA ILE A 31 -1.48 0.91 2.16
C ILE A 31 -0.97 2.32 1.85
N ARG A 32 -0.23 2.47 0.73
CA ARG A 32 0.38 3.73 0.33
C ARG A 32 -0.72 4.76 0.00
N ARG A 33 -0.71 5.88 0.70
CA ARG A 33 -1.63 7.03 0.55
C ARG A 33 -0.91 8.21 -0.13
N PRO A 34 -1.62 9.16 -0.77
CA PRO A 34 -3.06 9.17 -1.08
C PRO A 34 -3.47 8.07 -2.08
N ILE A 35 -4.76 7.75 -2.16
CA ILE A 35 -5.31 6.81 -3.16
C ILE A 35 -6.24 7.61 -4.07
N LEU A 36 -5.99 7.57 -5.37
CA LEU A 36 -6.82 8.20 -6.39
C LEU A 36 -7.45 7.13 -7.27
N VAL A 37 -8.77 7.12 -7.35
CA VAL A 37 -9.54 6.20 -8.19
C VAL A 37 -10.08 6.97 -9.39
N ARG A 38 -9.74 6.53 -10.60
CA ARG A 38 -10.17 7.11 -11.88
C ARG A 38 -10.77 6.02 -12.76
N GLY A 39 -12.08 5.81 -12.65
CA GLY A 39 -12.78 4.74 -13.34
C GLY A 39 -12.18 3.37 -13.01
N SER A 40 -11.64 2.68 -14.01
CA SER A 40 -10.99 1.37 -13.86
C SER A 40 -9.53 1.41 -13.38
N LYS A 41 -8.94 2.60 -13.18
CA LYS A 41 -7.54 2.76 -12.75
C LYS A 41 -7.45 3.26 -11.32
N VAL A 42 -6.53 2.68 -10.55
CA VAL A 42 -6.21 3.12 -9.19
C VAL A 42 -4.75 3.58 -9.15
N VAL A 43 -4.52 4.75 -8.57
CA VAL A 43 -3.20 5.36 -8.38
C VAL A 43 -2.91 5.40 -6.88
N PHE A 44 -1.80 4.80 -6.47
CA PHE A 44 -1.35 4.77 -5.09
C PHE A 44 -0.16 5.71 -4.89
N GLY A 45 -0.28 6.62 -3.92
CA GLY A 45 0.65 7.72 -3.72
C GLY A 45 0.32 8.93 -4.59
N PHE A 46 0.96 10.06 -4.28
CA PHE A 46 0.82 11.28 -5.07
C PHE A 46 1.65 11.18 -6.35
N ASP A 47 1.01 11.45 -7.48
CA ASP A 47 1.62 11.49 -8.80
C ASP A 47 0.99 12.65 -9.58
N LYS A 48 1.73 13.76 -9.75
CA LYS A 48 1.20 15.00 -10.33
C LYS A 48 0.62 14.82 -11.73
N GLU A 49 1.22 13.95 -12.55
CA GLU A 49 0.74 13.72 -13.92
C GLU A 49 -0.55 12.91 -13.94
N LYS A 50 -0.66 11.91 -13.07
CA LYS A 50 -1.88 11.09 -12.94
C LYS A 50 -3.02 11.79 -12.20
N TYR A 51 -2.74 12.91 -11.54
CA TYR A 51 -3.71 13.73 -10.80
C TYR A 51 -4.31 14.87 -11.63
N ARG A 52 -3.74 15.18 -12.80
CA ARG A 52 -4.28 16.18 -13.73
C ARG A 52 -5.52 15.66 -14.44
#